data_AF-A0A653V5L9-F1
#
_entry.id   AF-A0A653V5L9-F1
#
_cell.length_a   1.000
_cell.length_b   1.000
_cell.length_c   1.000
_cell.angle_alpha   90.00
_cell.angle_beta   90.00
_cell.angle_gamma   90.00
#
_symmetry.space_group_name_H-M   'P 1'
#
loop_
_entity.id
_entity.type
_entity.pdbx_description
1 polymer ?
#
loop_
_entity_poly.entity_id
_entity_poly.type
_entity_poly.pdbx_seq_one_letter_code
_entity_poly.pdbx_strand_id
1 'polypeptide(L)'
;MTMSLRDVDAIDYIGINILFKQVYVGLFDDFDWQDEQLHQELLTKKIDRYTRYIRSGKLLLNYPKVRGYEIVIEYVSMHAMPPSAAAFWRTRESLIRNAGFTVRTRGVDVRRSLGIKAEEPAQAVVVKEVEELVEPPALEVLDPEPRMHLAESADISFLPPLISQQRRAHTLPILTRLSLRRSASM
;
A
#
# COMPACT_ATOMS: atom_id res chain seq x y z
N MET A 1 -9.93 -26.79 10.58
CA MET A 1 -10.00 -25.48 11.25
C MET A 1 -9.99 -24.43 10.16
N THR A 2 -11.02 -23.59 10.11
CA THR A 2 -11.18 -22.57 9.06
C THR A 2 -10.52 -21.28 9.55
N MET A 3 -9.42 -20.87 8.92
CA MET A 3 -8.69 -19.62 9.23
C MET A 3 -9.43 -18.44 8.57
N SER A 4 -10.55 -18.03 9.15
CA SER A 4 -11.44 -16.99 8.61
C SER A 4 -11.28 -15.66 9.35
N LEU A 5 -11.67 -14.55 8.74
CA LEU A 5 -11.76 -13.26 9.42
C LEU A 5 -12.69 -13.29 10.65
N ARG A 6 -13.60 -14.26 10.72
CA ARG A 6 -14.49 -14.52 11.87
C ARG A 6 -13.75 -15.03 13.12
N ASP A 7 -12.64 -15.73 12.94
CA ASP A 7 -11.82 -16.20 14.05
C ASP A 7 -10.84 -15.09 14.46
N VAL A 8 -11.40 -14.09 15.15
CA VAL A 8 -10.67 -12.87 15.52
C VAL A 8 -9.58 -13.14 16.55
N ASP A 9 -9.71 -14.19 17.36
CA ASP A 9 -8.80 -14.46 18.49
C ASP A 9 -7.56 -15.28 18.10
N ALA A 10 -7.60 -15.96 16.96
CA ALA A 10 -6.52 -16.76 16.40
C ALA A 10 -5.56 -15.93 15.53
N ILE A 11 -4.30 -16.38 15.48
CA ILE A 11 -3.31 -15.90 14.50
C ILE A 11 -3.31 -16.89 13.34
N ASP A 12 -3.60 -16.43 12.13
CA ASP A 12 -3.81 -17.34 11.00
C ASP A 12 -2.55 -18.10 10.59
N TYR A 13 -1.43 -17.40 10.41
CA TYR A 13 -0.13 -18.06 10.24
C TYR A 13 1.05 -17.18 10.62
N ILE A 14 2.17 -17.84 10.89
CA ILE A 14 3.48 -17.22 11.09
C ILE A 14 4.47 -17.86 10.11
N GLY A 15 4.99 -17.04 9.20
CA GLY A 15 6.04 -17.42 8.25
C GLY A 15 7.38 -16.84 8.67
N ILE A 16 8.48 -17.57 8.48
CA ILE A 16 9.83 -17.09 8.80
C ILE A 16 10.67 -17.13 7.53
N ASN A 17 11.19 -15.98 7.13
CA ASN A 17 12.18 -15.87 6.08
C ASN A 17 13.55 -15.60 6.73
N ILE A 18 14.36 -16.64 6.82
CA ILE A 18 15.69 -16.58 7.43
C ILE A 18 16.70 -15.79 6.59
N LEU A 19 16.52 -15.74 5.26
CA LEU A 19 17.45 -15.09 4.35
C LEU A 19 17.37 -13.57 4.49
N PHE A 20 16.15 -13.03 4.54
CA PHE A 20 15.91 -11.60 4.70
C PHE A 20 15.69 -11.16 6.16
N LYS A 21 15.79 -12.10 7.12
CA LYS A 21 15.50 -11.87 8.54
C LYS A 21 14.14 -11.22 8.76
N GLN A 22 13.10 -11.84 8.19
CA GLN A 22 11.72 -11.37 8.28
C GLN A 22 10.81 -12.42 8.89
N VAL A 23 9.85 -11.96 9.69
CA VAL A 23 8.74 -12.75 10.23
C VAL A 23 7.45 -12.20 9.65
N TYR A 24 6.72 -13.06 8.94
CA TYR A 24 5.43 -12.75 8.36
C TYR A 24 4.34 -13.19 9.32
N VAL A 25 3.49 -12.27 9.75
CA VAL A 25 2.28 -12.56 10.51
C VAL A 25 1.10 -12.34 9.59
N GLY A 26 0.46 -13.44 9.18
CA GLY A 26 -0.52 -13.43 8.12
C GLY A 26 -1.94 -13.19 8.58
N LEU A 27 -2.63 -12.27 7.93
CA LEU A 27 -4.06 -12.00 8.09
C LEU A 27 -4.76 -12.45 6.81
N PHE A 28 -5.47 -13.57 6.89
CA PHE A 28 -6.31 -14.07 5.82
C PHE A 28 -7.71 -13.48 5.91
N ASP A 29 -8.19 -13.06 4.74
CA ASP A 29 -9.50 -12.46 4.56
C ASP A 29 -10.24 -13.12 3.40
N ASP A 30 -11.26 -13.88 3.79
CA ASP A 30 -12.15 -14.67 2.95
C ASP A 30 -13.49 -13.97 2.68
N PHE A 31 -13.66 -12.72 3.09
CA PHE A 31 -14.92 -12.00 2.93
C PHE A 31 -14.98 -11.27 1.58
N ASP A 32 -16.18 -11.22 1.01
CA ASP A 32 -16.47 -10.69 -0.32
C ASP A 32 -16.85 -9.20 -0.35
N TRP A 33 -16.82 -8.53 0.80
CA TRP A 33 -17.19 -7.12 1.00
C TRP A 33 -18.68 -6.79 0.80
N GLN A 34 -19.60 -7.76 0.79
CA GLN A 34 -21.04 -7.46 0.65
C GLN A 34 -21.62 -6.68 1.84
N ASP A 35 -21.19 -7.01 3.06
CA ASP A 35 -21.47 -6.22 4.26
C ASP A 35 -20.18 -5.50 4.68
N GLU A 36 -19.93 -4.35 4.06
CA GLU A 36 -18.70 -3.58 4.30
C GLU A 36 -18.56 -3.16 5.76
N GLN A 37 -19.65 -2.83 6.45
CA GLN A 37 -19.59 -2.38 7.84
C GLN A 37 -19.12 -3.51 8.75
N LEU A 38 -19.77 -4.68 8.67
CA LEU A 38 -19.39 -5.84 9.45
C LEU A 38 -17.94 -6.26 9.14
N HIS A 39 -17.56 -6.24 7.87
CA HIS A 39 -16.21 -6.57 7.43
C HIS A 39 -15.17 -5.63 8.04
N GLN A 40 -15.39 -4.32 7.96
CA GLN A 40 -14.50 -3.31 8.54
C GLN A 40 -14.36 -3.47 10.07
N GLU A 41 -15.45 -3.78 10.76
CA GLU A 41 -15.43 -4.06 12.20
C GLU A 41 -14.60 -5.30 12.55
N LEU A 42 -14.81 -6.41 11.83
CA LEU A 42 -14.06 -7.65 12.05
C LEU A 42 -12.57 -7.47 11.74
N LEU A 43 -12.25 -6.83 10.62
CA LEU A 43 -10.88 -6.57 10.22
C LEU A 43 -10.16 -5.67 11.22
N THR A 44 -10.84 -4.64 11.74
CA THR A 44 -10.29 -3.79 12.81
C THR A 44 -9.96 -4.62 14.06
N LYS A 45 -10.91 -5.45 14.53
CA LYS A 45 -10.68 -6.30 15.71
C LYS A 45 -9.51 -7.28 15.50
N LYS A 46 -9.38 -7.85 14.30
CA LYS A 46 -8.29 -8.79 13.97
C LYS A 46 -6.93 -8.09 13.94
N ILE A 47 -6.85 -6.90 13.34
CA ILE A 47 -5.62 -6.08 13.34
C ILE A 47 -5.21 -5.71 14.77
N ASP A 48 -6.16 -5.31 15.61
CA ASP A 48 -5.89 -4.97 17.01
C ASP A 48 -5.37 -6.17 17.79
N ARG A 49 -5.97 -7.35 17.57
CA ARG A 49 -5.51 -8.60 18.16
C ARG A 49 -4.07 -8.93 17.76
N TYR A 50 -3.76 -8.84 16.48
CA TYR A 50 -2.43 -9.14 15.95
C TYR A 50 -1.38 -8.18 16.51
N THR A 51 -1.69 -6.89 16.46
CA THR A 51 -0.87 -5.83 17.05
C THR A 51 -0.61 -6.11 18.54
N ARG A 52 -1.63 -6.49 19.30
CA ARG A 52 -1.50 -6.84 20.72
C ARG A 52 -0.67 -8.10 20.94
N TYR A 53 -0.88 -9.15 20.14
CA TYR A 53 -0.10 -10.38 20.20
C TYR A 53 1.40 -10.10 20.00
N ILE A 54 1.75 -9.30 18.99
CA ILE A 54 3.14 -8.93 18.72
C ILE A 54 3.70 -8.05 19.84
N ARG A 55 3.01 -6.97 20.22
CA ARG A 55 3.49 -6.02 21.24
C ARG A 55 3.59 -6.64 22.63
N SER A 56 2.77 -7.63 22.95
CA SER A 56 2.88 -8.39 24.20
C SER A 56 4.13 -9.28 24.29
N GLY A 57 4.89 -9.40 23.21
CA GLY A 57 6.07 -10.27 23.14
C GLY A 57 5.74 -11.75 22.95
N LYS A 58 4.46 -12.15 22.93
CA LYS A 58 4.03 -13.54 22.72
C LYS A 58 4.64 -14.17 21.47
N LEU A 59 4.76 -13.39 20.37
CA LEU A 59 5.46 -13.84 19.17
C LEU A 59 6.89 -14.30 19.47
N LEU A 60 7.66 -13.50 20.22
CA LEU A 60 9.06 -13.80 20.53
C LEU A 60 9.21 -14.89 21.61
N LEU A 61 8.21 -15.06 22.48
CA LEU A 61 8.18 -16.18 23.42
C LEU A 61 8.00 -17.51 22.69
N ASN A 62 7.09 -17.54 21.72
CA ASN A 62 6.81 -18.73 20.92
C ASN A 62 7.91 -19.00 19.88
N TYR A 63 8.57 -17.96 19.38
CA TYR A 63 9.60 -18.03 18.35
C TYR A 63 10.87 -17.28 18.78
N PRO A 64 11.64 -17.76 19.77
CA PRO A 64 12.78 -17.01 20.30
C PRO A 64 13.91 -16.78 19.29
N LYS A 65 14.03 -17.68 18.30
CA LYS A 65 15.10 -17.63 17.27
C LYS A 65 14.97 -16.47 16.29
N VAL A 66 13.79 -15.85 16.18
CA VAL A 66 13.53 -14.73 15.25
C VAL A 66 13.72 -13.37 15.91
N ARG A 67 14.30 -13.32 17.11
CA ARG A 67 14.59 -12.04 17.77
C ARG A 67 15.48 -11.17 16.88
N GLY A 68 15.07 -9.91 16.72
CA GLY A 68 15.76 -8.95 15.85
C GLY A 68 15.40 -9.07 14.36
N TYR A 69 14.48 -9.97 13.99
CA TYR A 69 13.93 -10.00 12.63
C TYR A 69 12.89 -8.89 12.47
N GLU A 70 12.77 -8.36 11.26
CA GLU A 70 11.69 -7.44 10.90
C GLU A 70 10.35 -8.19 10.96
N ILE A 71 9.32 -7.53 11.52
CA ILE A 71 7.97 -8.08 11.57
C ILE A 71 7.14 -7.45 10.46
N VAL A 72 6.61 -8.31 9.58
CA VAL A 72 5.77 -7.96 8.44
C VAL A 72 4.36 -8.48 8.71
N ILE A 73 3.38 -7.59 8.82
CA ILE A 73 1.97 -7.98 8.80
C ILE A 73 1.55 -8.14 7.35
N GLU A 74 1.12 -9.35 7.00
CA GLU A 74 0.80 -9.71 5.63
C GLU A 74 -0.70 -9.94 5.47
N TYR A 75 -1.35 -9.00 4.80
CA TYR A 75 -2.78 -9.07 4.51
C TYR A 75 -3.02 -9.80 3.19
N VAL A 76 -3.83 -10.86 3.24
CA VAL A 76 -4.16 -11.71 2.09
C VAL A 76 -5.66 -11.67 1.87
N SER A 77 -6.09 -10.91 0.86
CA SER A 77 -7.49 -10.80 0.46
C SER A 77 -7.80 -11.81 -0.64
N MET A 78 -8.82 -12.65 -0.42
CA MET A 78 -9.33 -13.60 -1.43
C MET A 78 -10.29 -12.96 -2.43
N HIS A 79 -10.82 -11.79 -2.08
CA HIS A 79 -11.75 -11.03 -2.90
C HIS A 79 -11.17 -9.65 -3.26
N ALA A 80 -11.59 -9.12 -4.39
CA ALA A 80 -11.23 -7.76 -4.78
C ALA A 80 -11.86 -6.76 -3.80
N MET A 81 -11.06 -5.84 -3.27
CA MET A 81 -11.55 -4.75 -2.42
C MET A 81 -12.29 -3.72 -3.28
N PRO A 82 -13.53 -3.34 -2.95
CA PRO A 82 -14.16 -2.16 -3.54
C PRO A 82 -13.38 -0.87 -3.16
N PRO A 83 -13.61 0.26 -3.85
CA PRO A 83 -12.89 1.51 -3.59
C PRO A 83 -12.98 2.00 -2.12
N SER A 84 -14.15 1.85 -1.50
CA SER A 84 -14.42 2.12 -0.07
C SER A 84 -13.53 1.27 0.84
N ALA A 85 -13.49 -0.04 0.61
CA ALA A 85 -12.64 -0.99 1.32
C ALA A 85 -11.15 -0.68 1.16
N ALA A 86 -10.71 -0.32 -0.04
CA ALA A 86 -9.32 0.06 -0.29
C ALA A 86 -8.93 1.35 0.46
N ALA A 87 -9.83 2.34 0.50
CA ALA A 87 -9.63 3.56 1.30
C ALA A 87 -9.57 3.23 2.80
N PHE A 88 -10.48 2.40 3.29
CA PHE A 88 -10.45 1.90 4.66
C PHE A 88 -9.14 1.18 4.99
N TRP A 89 -8.71 0.24 4.16
CA TRP A 89 -7.48 -0.52 4.36
C TRP A 89 -6.25 0.38 4.42
N ARG A 90 -6.16 1.41 3.58
CA ARG A 90 -5.05 2.40 3.65
C ARG A 90 -4.94 3.07 5.01
N THR A 91 -6.06 3.37 5.67
CA THR A 91 -6.02 3.92 7.03
C THR A 91 -5.45 2.93 8.04
N ARG A 92 -5.82 1.65 7.93
CA ARG A 92 -5.32 0.57 8.80
C ARG A 92 -3.85 0.26 8.54
N GLU A 93 -3.46 0.26 7.29
CA GLU A 93 -2.07 0.11 6.86
C GLU A 93 -1.19 1.21 7.48
N SER A 94 -1.66 2.46 7.49
CA SER A 94 -0.96 3.57 8.16
C SER A 94 -0.84 3.34 9.67
N LEU A 95 -1.92 2.91 10.35
CA LEU A 95 -1.88 2.61 11.78
C LEU A 95 -0.87 1.50 12.12
N ILE A 96 -0.84 0.44 11.32
CA ILE A 96 0.11 -0.67 11.51
C ILE A 96 1.56 -0.19 11.31
N ARG A 97 1.81 0.62 10.28
CA ARG A 97 3.14 1.21 10.03
C ARG A 97 3.56 2.14 11.16
N ASN A 98 2.65 2.97 11.66
CA ASN A 98 2.91 3.86 12.80
C ASN A 98 3.17 3.09 14.09
N ALA A 99 2.68 1.85 14.22
CA ALA A 99 3.01 0.96 15.31
C ALA A 99 4.41 0.31 15.18
N GLY A 100 5.13 0.56 14.08
CA GLY A 100 6.50 0.08 13.84
C GLY A 100 6.58 -1.23 13.06
N PHE A 101 5.50 -1.64 12.37
CA PHE A 101 5.49 -2.87 11.58
C PHE A 101 5.44 -2.59 10.09
N THR A 102 6.09 -3.44 9.31
CA THR A 102 5.96 -3.40 7.85
C THR A 102 4.64 -4.06 7.44
N VAL A 103 4.00 -3.53 6.40
CA VAL A 103 2.76 -4.10 5.85
C VAL A 103 2.99 -4.54 4.42
N ARG A 104 2.49 -5.73 4.11
CA ARG A 104 2.43 -6.27 2.75
C ARG A 104 0.99 -6.69 2.45
N THR A 105 0.47 -6.24 1.32
CA THR A 105 -0.85 -6.64 0.82
C THR A 105 -0.70 -7.59 -0.35
N ARG A 106 -1.41 -8.72 -0.33
CA ARG A 106 -1.53 -9.67 -1.44
C ARG A 106 -3.00 -9.82 -1.80
N GLY A 107 -3.35 -9.44 -3.02
CA GLY A 107 -4.64 -9.83 -3.62
C GLY A 107 -4.47 -11.19 -4.28
N VAL A 108 -5.26 -12.17 -3.85
CA VAL A 108 -5.36 -13.46 -4.54
C VAL A 108 -6.77 -13.50 -5.11
N ASP A 109 -6.93 -13.14 -6.38
CA ASP A 109 -8.20 -13.35 -7.06
C ASP A 109 -8.35 -14.83 -7.43
N VAL A 110 -8.93 -15.60 -6.52
CA VAL A 110 -9.21 -17.03 -6.74
C VAL A 110 -10.41 -17.27 -7.65
N ARG A 111 -11.21 -16.23 -8.00
CA ARG A 111 -12.38 -16.41 -8.89
C ARG A 111 -11.96 -16.97 -10.24
N ARG A 112 -10.84 -16.46 -10.77
CA ARG A 112 -10.23 -16.94 -12.02
C ARG A 112 -9.81 -18.40 -11.94
N SER A 113 -9.33 -18.85 -10.78
CA SER A 113 -8.87 -20.22 -10.52
C SER A 113 -10.04 -21.20 -10.32
N LEU A 114 -11.17 -20.70 -9.79
CA LEU A 114 -12.36 -21.49 -9.45
C LEU A 114 -13.42 -21.50 -10.57
N GLY A 115 -13.13 -20.93 -11.74
CA GLY A 115 -14.07 -20.87 -12.87
C GLY A 115 -15.29 -19.96 -12.63
N ILE A 116 -15.25 -19.14 -11.59
CA ILE A 116 -16.31 -18.17 -11.27
C ILE A 116 -16.06 -16.95 -12.15
N LYS A 117 -16.97 -16.68 -13.09
CA LYS A 117 -16.93 -15.44 -13.89
C LYS A 117 -17.05 -14.26 -12.93
N ALA A 118 -16.07 -13.37 -12.95
CA ALA A 118 -16.22 -12.09 -12.28
C ALA A 118 -17.37 -11.37 -12.95
N GLU A 119 -18.47 -11.13 -12.24
CA GLU A 119 -19.40 -10.09 -12.64
C GLU A 119 -18.62 -8.78 -12.53
N GLU A 120 -18.37 -8.15 -13.67
CA GLU A 120 -17.80 -6.81 -13.69
C GLU A 120 -18.70 -5.92 -12.82
N PRO A 121 -18.12 -5.09 -11.93
CA PRO A 121 -18.93 -4.16 -11.17
C PRO A 121 -19.72 -3.33 -12.17
N ALA A 122 -21.05 -3.33 -12.04
CA ALA A 122 -21.96 -2.55 -12.86
C ALA A 122 -21.71 -1.05 -12.65
N GLN A 123 -20.68 -0.50 -13.29
CA GLN A 123 -20.40 0.93 -13.37
C GLN A 123 -19.81 1.23 -14.74
N ALA A 124 -20.71 1.48 -15.71
CA ALA A 124 -20.55 2.42 -16.83
C ALA A 124 -21.50 2.09 -18.00
N VAL A 125 -22.81 2.24 -17.82
CA VAL A 125 -23.75 2.35 -18.96
C VAL A 125 -24.46 3.71 -18.99
N VAL A 126 -24.38 4.52 -17.93
CA VAL A 126 -25.05 5.83 -17.89
C VAL A 126 -24.06 6.99 -18.07
N VAL A 127 -23.35 7.04 -19.20
CA VAL A 127 -22.81 8.33 -19.73
C VAL A 127 -22.73 8.35 -21.27
N LYS A 128 -23.29 7.38 -22.00
CA LYS A 128 -23.14 7.31 -23.46
C LYS A 128 -24.30 7.88 -24.30
N GLU A 129 -25.32 8.47 -23.68
CA GLU A 129 -26.53 8.93 -24.40
C GLU A 129 -26.91 10.41 -24.18
N VAL A 130 -25.95 11.30 -23.86
CA VAL A 130 -26.22 12.76 -23.92
C VAL A 130 -25.23 13.51 -24.82
N GLU A 131 -24.46 12.79 -25.64
CA GLU A 131 -23.88 13.37 -26.87
C GLU A 131 -24.93 13.33 -27.98
N GLU A 132 -26.01 14.09 -27.83
CA GLU A 132 -26.90 14.36 -28.94
C GLU A 132 -27.36 15.83 -28.93
N LEU A 133 -26.79 16.59 -29.86
CA LEU A 133 -27.32 17.81 -30.48
C LEU A 133 -27.53 19.05 -29.57
N VAL A 134 -26.49 19.88 -29.44
CA VAL A 134 -26.67 21.33 -29.39
C VAL A 134 -25.69 21.98 -30.37
N GLU A 135 -26.18 22.38 -31.54
CA GLU A 135 -25.46 23.26 -32.47
C GLU A 135 -25.23 24.63 -31.81
N PRO A 136 -24.03 25.23 -31.87
CA PRO A 136 -23.83 26.59 -31.43
C PRO A 136 -24.50 27.56 -32.42
N PRO A 137 -25.18 28.63 -31.96
CA PRO A 137 -25.76 29.62 -32.87
C PRO A 137 -24.65 30.34 -33.65
N ALA A 138 -24.92 30.54 -34.94
CA ALA A 138 -24.04 31.16 -35.92
C ALA A 138 -23.49 32.51 -35.44
N LEU A 139 -22.16 32.63 -35.46
CA LEU A 139 -21.43 33.88 -35.24
C LEU A 139 -21.36 34.63 -36.58
N GLU A 140 -22.08 35.75 -36.70
CA GLU A 140 -22.02 36.60 -37.89
C GLU A 140 -20.62 37.19 -38.09
N VAL A 141 -20.14 37.05 -39.33
CA VAL A 141 -18.85 37.50 -39.83
C VAL A 141 -18.94 39.00 -40.17
N LEU A 142 -18.05 39.80 -39.59
CA LEU A 142 -17.73 41.16 -40.06
C LEU A 142 -16.24 41.22 -40.41
N ASP A 143 -15.94 41.31 -41.70
CA ASP A 143 -14.64 41.61 -42.31
C ASP A 143 -14.42 43.15 -42.44
N PRO A 144 -13.24 43.68 -42.84
CA PRO A 144 -11.97 43.71 -42.11
C PRO A 144 -11.29 45.12 -42.10
N GLU A 145 -10.11 45.20 -41.46
CA GLU A 145 -8.99 46.19 -41.62
C GLU A 145 -8.82 47.38 -40.63
N PRO A 146 -7.59 47.95 -40.46
CA PRO A 146 -6.24 47.40 -40.70
C PRO A 146 -5.26 47.57 -39.50
N ARG A 147 -4.09 46.93 -39.71
CA ARG A 147 -2.88 46.75 -38.87
C ARG A 147 -2.27 48.01 -38.23
N MET A 148 -1.72 47.82 -37.02
CA MET A 148 -0.42 48.31 -36.45
C MET A 148 -0.53 48.21 -34.90
N HIS A 149 0.33 47.56 -34.11
CA HIS A 149 1.79 47.64 -33.99
C HIS A 149 2.40 46.40 -33.29
N LEU A 150 3.64 46.13 -33.68
CA LEU A 150 4.76 45.36 -33.10
C LEU A 150 4.67 44.73 -31.70
N ALA A 151 5.18 43.49 -31.65
CA ALA A 151 6.12 42.87 -30.66
C ALA A 151 5.66 42.82 -29.18
N GLU A 152 5.78 41.72 -28.43
CA GLU A 152 6.93 40.86 -28.21
C GLU A 152 6.48 39.49 -27.65
N SER A 153 7.23 38.46 -28.06
CA SER A 153 7.75 37.37 -27.22
C SER A 153 6.79 36.44 -26.45
N ALA A 154 6.84 35.18 -26.86
CA ALA A 154 6.38 34.01 -26.14
C ALA A 154 6.95 33.94 -24.71
N ASP A 155 6.10 33.58 -23.75
CA ASP A 155 6.55 32.97 -22.50
C ASP A 155 5.82 31.65 -22.30
N ILE A 156 6.54 30.60 -22.67
CA ILE A 156 6.24 29.20 -22.40
C ILE A 156 6.94 28.92 -21.09
N SER A 157 6.26 28.26 -20.14
CA SER A 157 6.78 27.40 -19.07
C SER A 157 6.31 27.79 -17.67
N PHE A 158 5.27 27.11 -17.17
CA PHE A 158 5.16 26.83 -15.74
C PHE A 158 5.03 25.32 -15.54
N LEU A 159 6.17 24.64 -15.49
CA LEU A 159 6.31 23.38 -14.76
C LEU A 159 7.08 23.69 -13.46
N PRO A 160 6.59 23.27 -12.28
CA PRO A 160 7.37 23.39 -11.05
C PRO A 160 8.55 22.39 -11.05
N PRO A 161 9.72 22.75 -10.48
CA PRO A 161 10.89 21.89 -10.47
C PRO A 161 10.76 20.72 -9.49
N LEU A 162 11.28 19.57 -9.92
CA LEU A 162 11.48 18.35 -9.15
C LEU A 162 12.43 18.60 -7.97
N ILE A 163 12.00 18.20 -6.76
CA ILE A 163 12.83 18.21 -5.55
C ILE A 163 13.99 17.23 -5.75
N SER A 164 15.19 17.79 -5.85
CA SER A 164 16.44 17.05 -5.99
C SER A 164 16.85 16.40 -4.67
N GLN A 165 17.28 15.14 -4.76
CA GLN A 165 17.90 14.40 -3.67
C GLN A 165 19.19 15.10 -3.23
N GLN A 166 19.18 15.78 -2.09
CA GLN A 166 20.41 16.11 -1.38
C GLN A 166 20.90 14.88 -0.61
N ARG A 167 21.79 14.12 -1.26
CA ARG A 167 22.75 13.26 -0.57
C ARG A 167 23.64 14.14 0.31
N ARG A 168 23.39 14.18 1.61
CA ARG A 168 24.41 14.61 2.58
C ARG A 168 25.46 13.51 2.67
N ALA A 169 26.63 13.76 2.08
CA ALA A 169 27.84 12.99 2.37
C ALA A 169 28.26 13.28 3.81
N HIS A 170 27.90 12.40 4.73
CA HIS A 170 28.56 12.36 6.04
C HIS A 170 29.93 11.69 5.85
N THR A 171 30.97 12.49 5.98
CA THR A 171 32.36 12.05 6.11
C THR A 171 32.50 11.26 7.42
N LEU A 172 32.79 9.96 7.30
CA LEU A 172 33.17 9.13 8.44
C LEU A 172 34.62 9.45 8.82
N PRO A 173 34.94 9.66 10.10
CA PRO A 173 36.34 9.75 10.52
C PRO A 173 37.03 8.39 10.35
N ILE A 174 38.21 8.45 9.75
CA ILE A 174 39.15 7.34 9.59
C ILE A 174 39.58 6.89 10.98
N LEU A 175 39.19 5.68 11.39
CA LEU A 175 39.84 4.99 12.50
C LEU A 175 40.95 4.11 11.96
N THR A 176 42.16 4.55 12.28
CA THR A 176 43.46 3.96 12.04
C THR A 176 43.52 2.52 12.54
N ARG A 177 44.06 1.63 11.70
CA ARG A 177 44.43 0.26 12.06
C ARG A 177 45.44 0.29 13.20
N LEU A 178 45.12 -0.36 14.33
CA LEU A 178 46.13 -0.90 15.23
C LEU A 178 46.22 -2.41 15.01
N SER A 179 47.24 -2.78 14.25
CA SER A 179 47.80 -4.12 14.26
C SER A 179 48.62 -4.31 15.54
N LEU A 180 48.30 -5.31 16.34
CA LEU A 180 49.27 -5.95 17.21
C LEU A 180 49.23 -7.46 16.99
N ARG A 181 50.33 -7.96 16.44
CA ARG A 181 50.66 -9.37 16.31
C ARG A 181 51.18 -9.89 17.66
N ARG A 182 50.74 -11.11 18.00
CA ARG A 182 51.44 -12.27 18.61
C ARG A 182 52.40 -12.07 19.80
N SER A 183 52.15 -12.83 20.86
CA SER A 183 53.04 -13.87 21.46
C SER A 183 52.22 -14.60 22.55
N ALA A 184 51.95 -15.91 22.47
CA ALA A 184 52.78 -17.09 22.78
C ALA A 184 52.86 -17.46 24.29
N SER A 185 52.47 -18.72 24.57
CA SER A 185 52.91 -19.63 25.67
C SER A 185 52.38 -19.41 27.10
N MET A 186 51.56 -20.36 27.59
CA MET A 186 51.98 -21.49 28.45
C MET A 186 50.85 -22.51 28.57
#